data_AF-X2F4T0-F1
#
_entry.id   AF-X2F4T0-F1
#
_cell.length_a   1.000
_cell.length_b   1.000
_cell.length_c   1.000
_cell.angle_alpha   90.00
_cell.angle_beta   90.00
_cell.angle_gamma   90.00
#
_symmetry.space_group_name_H-M   'P 1'
#
loop_
_entity.id
_entity.type
_entity.pdbx_description
1 polymer ?
#
loop_
_entity_poly.entity_id
_entity_poly.type
_entity_poly.pdbx_seq_one_letter_code
_entity_poly.pdbx_strand_id
1 'polypeptide(L)'
;MADSTSKSAPKINEETAERRLNELINVDSHDEYENRLSRISSALANWMKSVFNMDTTTKEEFDPVWLSIDEYKSQANESMANAWRIITLPNWTVEKRGTVRGDVVESRKVEGFGKVYRFTEIGDGVDLSYQVTAGGGRGIITPCDFVILRRTALLSREGRVVDDNPHGYISSGVSVQVPGYPPLKEMVRGHNKVGCWYLQPRTVQTPGGKIEDQALFQWLMCCDLKGKIPQFVLDVAFATVMLDYIVHVRKFVAEAKARAEF
;
A
#
# COMPACT_ATOMS: atom_id res chain seq x y z
N MET A 1 -56.76 -27.53 11.45
CA MET A 1 -55.76 -28.14 12.36
C MET A 1 -54.63 -28.59 11.46
N ALA A 2 -53.57 -27.78 11.32
CA ALA A 2 -52.35 -27.81 12.17
C ALA A 2 -51.69 -29.21 12.12
N ASP A 3 -50.41 -29.39 11.80
CA ASP A 3 -49.29 -28.49 12.08
C ASP A 3 -48.08 -28.79 11.17
N SER A 4 -47.42 -27.74 10.70
CA SER A 4 -46.16 -27.81 9.97
C SER A 4 -45.01 -27.75 10.97
N THR A 5 -44.47 -28.89 11.37
CA THR A 5 -43.25 -28.91 12.19
C THR A 5 -42.02 -28.68 11.32
N SER A 6 -41.74 -27.40 11.08
CA SER A 6 -40.39 -26.88 10.88
C SER A 6 -39.50 -27.42 12.00
N LYS A 7 -38.62 -28.38 11.70
CA LYS A 7 -37.54 -28.77 12.61
C LYS A 7 -36.53 -27.63 12.60
N SER A 8 -36.70 -26.67 13.52
CA SER A 8 -35.69 -25.64 13.77
C SER A 8 -34.37 -26.32 14.10
N ALA A 9 -33.32 -26.00 13.33
CA ALA A 9 -31.95 -26.41 13.66
C ALA A 9 -31.63 -25.94 15.10
N PRO A 10 -30.88 -26.74 15.89
CA PRO A 10 -30.61 -26.39 17.28
C PRO A 10 -29.88 -25.04 17.33
N LYS A 11 -30.48 -24.07 18.02
CA LYS A 11 -29.84 -22.77 18.29
C LYS A 11 -28.62 -23.03 19.17
N ILE A 12 -27.44 -22.91 18.57
CA ILE A 12 -26.17 -22.92 19.31
C ILE A 12 -26.12 -21.58 20.07
N ASN A 13 -25.94 -21.64 21.39
CA ASN A 13 -25.69 -20.45 22.21
C ASN A 13 -24.43 -19.74 21.70
N GLU A 14 -24.54 -18.43 21.43
CA GLU A 14 -23.51 -17.57 20.85
C GLU A 14 -22.20 -17.61 21.65
N GLU A 15 -22.27 -17.65 22.99
CA GLU A 15 -21.11 -17.85 23.87
C GLU A 15 -20.39 -19.19 23.63
N THR A 16 -21.15 -20.23 23.29
CA THR A 16 -20.58 -21.57 23.03
C THR A 16 -19.92 -21.64 21.65
N ALA A 17 -20.42 -20.86 20.69
CA ALA A 17 -19.83 -20.71 19.36
C ALA A 17 -18.54 -19.88 19.42
N GLU A 18 -18.54 -18.77 20.15
CA GLU A 18 -17.36 -17.91 20.35
C GLU A 18 -16.24 -18.64 21.10
N ARG A 19 -16.56 -19.41 22.13
CA ARG A 19 -15.55 -20.24 22.84
C ARG A 19 -14.88 -21.24 21.89
N ARG A 20 -15.66 -21.93 21.06
CA ARG A 20 -15.15 -22.92 20.10
C ARG A 20 -14.36 -22.27 18.96
N LEU A 21 -14.72 -21.04 18.58
CA LEU A 21 -13.99 -20.25 17.60
C LEU A 21 -12.64 -19.78 18.16
N ASN A 22 -12.60 -19.33 19.41
CA ASN A 22 -11.36 -18.95 20.09
C ASN A 22 -10.41 -20.14 20.30
N GLU A 23 -10.94 -21.34 20.57
CA GLU A 23 -10.15 -22.59 20.64
C GLU A 23 -9.58 -23.03 19.27
N LEU A 24 -10.12 -22.52 18.16
CA LEU A 24 -9.63 -22.78 16.81
C LEU A 24 -8.56 -21.80 16.36
N ILE A 25 -8.71 -20.52 16.73
CA ILE A 25 -7.85 -19.43 16.25
C ILE A 25 -6.57 -19.33 17.09
N ASN A 26 -6.61 -19.78 18.35
CA ASN A 26 -5.41 -19.89 19.20
C ASN A 26 -4.77 -21.28 19.09
N VAL A 27 -4.04 -21.48 17.99
CA VAL A 27 -3.13 -22.63 17.81
C VAL A 27 -1.82 -22.17 17.22
N ASP A 28 -0.74 -22.80 17.66
CA ASP A 28 0.63 -22.34 17.39
C ASP A 28 1.18 -22.85 16.03
N SER A 29 0.40 -23.62 15.27
CA SER A 29 0.77 -24.11 13.93
C SER A 29 -0.41 -24.34 12.99
N HIS A 30 -0.14 -24.24 11.69
CA HIS A 30 -1.13 -24.44 10.62
C HIS A 30 -1.64 -25.89 10.55
N ASP A 31 -0.78 -26.88 10.80
CA ASP A 31 -1.18 -28.30 10.81
C ASP A 31 -2.10 -28.64 12.00
N GLU A 32 -1.94 -27.95 13.12
CA GLU A 32 -2.83 -28.08 14.27
C GLU A 32 -4.18 -27.41 14.01
N TYR A 33 -4.18 -26.26 13.33
CA TYR A 33 -5.39 -25.61 12.84
C TYR A 33 -6.21 -26.54 11.93
N GLU A 34 -5.59 -27.12 10.91
CA GLU A 34 -6.26 -28.02 9.95
C GLU A 34 -6.78 -29.30 10.61
N ASN A 35 -5.99 -29.90 11.53
CA ASN A 35 -6.46 -31.05 12.31
C ASN A 35 -7.66 -30.70 13.20
N ARG A 36 -7.68 -29.52 13.83
CA ARG A 36 -8.81 -29.09 14.67
C ARG A 36 -10.03 -28.74 13.83
N LEU A 37 -9.85 -28.09 12.69
CA LEU A 37 -10.89 -27.76 11.73
C LEU A 37 -11.64 -29.03 11.28
N SER A 38 -10.90 -30.12 11.04
CA SER A 38 -11.48 -31.42 10.65
C SER A 38 -12.36 -32.09 11.73
N ARG A 39 -12.19 -31.70 13.01
CA ARG A 39 -12.91 -32.28 14.17
C ARG A 39 -14.16 -31.49 14.57
N ILE A 40 -14.41 -30.35 13.95
CA ILE A 40 -15.58 -29.52 14.23
C ILE A 40 -16.84 -30.21 13.72
N SER A 41 -17.84 -30.38 14.59
CA SER A 41 -19.12 -31.01 14.24
C SER A 41 -19.82 -30.27 13.10
N SER A 42 -20.55 -31.02 12.28
CA SER A 42 -21.40 -30.53 11.18
C SER A 42 -22.31 -29.35 11.56
N ALA A 43 -22.68 -29.18 12.82
CA ALA A 43 -23.50 -28.08 13.30
C ALA A 43 -22.83 -26.69 13.18
N LEU A 44 -21.52 -26.56 13.43
CA LEU A 44 -20.81 -25.27 13.30
C LEU A 44 -20.49 -24.98 11.82
N ALA A 45 -20.17 -26.01 11.02
CA ALA A 45 -20.06 -25.89 9.58
C ALA A 45 -21.38 -25.45 8.93
N ASN A 46 -22.52 -25.94 9.43
CA ASN A 46 -23.85 -25.54 8.96
C ASN A 46 -24.23 -24.12 9.40
N TRP A 47 -23.82 -23.69 10.60
CA TRP A 47 -23.99 -22.29 11.03
C TRP A 47 -23.12 -21.34 10.19
N MET A 48 -21.84 -21.65 9.96
CA MET A 48 -20.98 -20.88 9.06
C MET A 48 -21.56 -20.81 7.64
N LYS A 49 -22.06 -21.93 7.10
CA LYS A 49 -22.80 -21.93 5.81
C LYS A 49 -24.04 -21.04 5.84
N SER A 50 -24.76 -20.95 6.96
CA SER A 50 -25.92 -20.06 7.10
C SER A 50 -25.56 -18.58 7.17
N VAL A 51 -24.36 -18.24 7.66
CA VAL A 51 -23.87 -16.85 7.75
C VAL A 51 -23.25 -16.40 6.44
N PHE A 52 -22.60 -17.32 5.70
CA PHE A 52 -21.83 -17.01 4.49
C PHE A 52 -22.52 -17.37 3.16
N ASN A 53 -23.64 -18.09 3.15
CA ASN A 53 -24.41 -18.28 1.92
C ASN A 53 -25.43 -17.16 1.71
N MET A 54 -25.05 -16.20 0.86
CA MET A 54 -25.98 -15.73 -0.17
C MET A 54 -26.38 -16.93 -1.06
N ASP A 55 -27.61 -16.89 -1.55
CA ASP A 55 -28.26 -17.90 -2.39
C ASP A 55 -27.30 -18.63 -3.37
N THR A 56 -27.18 -19.96 -3.25
CA THR A 56 -26.37 -20.83 -4.14
C THR A 56 -27.27 -21.77 -4.96
N THR A 57 -28.49 -21.34 -5.30
CA THR A 57 -29.36 -22.07 -6.22
C THR A 57 -28.87 -22.02 -7.68
N THR A 58 -27.87 -21.21 -8.01
CA THR A 58 -27.13 -21.30 -9.28
C THR A 58 -25.78 -21.99 -9.06
N LYS A 59 -25.75 -23.32 -9.24
CA LYS A 59 -24.49 -24.05 -9.41
C LYS A 59 -23.95 -23.73 -10.80
N GLU A 60 -23.10 -22.72 -10.92
CA GLU A 60 -22.17 -22.69 -12.06
C GLU A 60 -21.10 -23.76 -11.78
N GLU A 61 -21.09 -24.78 -12.62
CA GLU A 61 -20.03 -25.79 -12.65
C GLU A 61 -18.72 -25.08 -13.00
N PHE A 62 -17.68 -25.24 -12.18
CA PHE A 62 -16.38 -24.63 -12.45
C PHE A 62 -15.75 -25.33 -13.68
N ASP A 63 -15.80 -24.65 -14.83
CA ASP A 63 -15.20 -25.10 -16.09
C ASP A 63 -13.84 -24.40 -16.32
N PRO A 64 -12.71 -25.08 -16.07
CA PRO A 64 -11.39 -24.48 -16.19
C PRO A 64 -11.00 -24.32 -17.66
N VAL A 65 -11.26 -23.14 -18.22
CA VAL A 65 -10.74 -22.74 -19.54
C VAL A 65 -9.33 -22.17 -19.36
N TRP A 66 -8.32 -22.90 -19.84
CA TRP A 66 -6.95 -22.41 -19.90
C TRP A 66 -6.84 -21.34 -21.00
N LEU A 67 -6.41 -20.14 -20.62
CA LEU A 67 -6.15 -19.06 -21.57
C LEU A 67 -4.78 -19.25 -22.23
N SER A 68 -4.58 -18.62 -23.38
CA SER A 68 -3.25 -18.43 -23.93
C SER A 68 -2.41 -17.53 -23.02
N ILE A 69 -1.08 -17.61 -23.16
CA ILE A 69 -0.14 -16.76 -22.42
C ILE A 69 -0.44 -15.27 -22.66
N ASP A 70 -0.82 -14.91 -23.87
CA ASP A 70 -1.09 -13.50 -24.24
C ASP A 70 -2.41 -13.01 -23.64
N GLU A 71 -3.43 -13.86 -23.56
CA GLU A 71 -4.69 -13.55 -22.86
C GLU A 71 -4.47 -13.39 -21.35
N TYR A 72 -3.67 -14.26 -20.72
CA TYR A 72 -3.30 -14.10 -19.30
C TYR A 72 -2.57 -12.78 -19.05
N LYS A 73 -1.61 -12.42 -19.91
CA LYS A 73 -0.88 -11.14 -19.82
C LYS A 73 -1.82 -9.94 -20.02
N SER A 74 -2.73 -10.03 -20.98
CA SER A 74 -3.70 -8.98 -21.27
C SER A 74 -4.61 -8.73 -20.07
N GLN A 75 -5.20 -9.78 -19.50
CA GLN A 75 -6.05 -9.68 -18.31
C GLN A 75 -5.28 -9.14 -17.10
N ALA A 76 -4.03 -9.55 -16.90
CA ALA A 76 -3.19 -9.04 -15.81
C ALA A 76 -2.91 -7.54 -15.96
N ASN A 77 -2.57 -7.09 -17.17
CA ASN A 77 -2.33 -5.67 -17.45
C ASN A 77 -3.59 -4.83 -17.30
N GLU A 78 -4.73 -5.32 -17.76
CA GLU A 78 -6.02 -4.66 -17.60
C GLU A 78 -6.42 -4.55 -16.12
N SER A 79 -6.25 -5.63 -15.35
CA SER A 79 -6.49 -5.65 -13.91
C SER A 79 -5.62 -4.62 -13.20
N MET A 80 -4.32 -4.54 -13.53
CA MET A 80 -3.40 -3.54 -12.97
C MET A 80 -3.84 -2.11 -13.30
N ALA A 81 -4.20 -1.83 -14.56
CA ALA A 81 -4.66 -0.51 -14.99
C ALA A 81 -5.97 -0.10 -14.28
N ASN A 82 -6.91 -1.04 -14.14
CA ASN A 82 -8.16 -0.81 -13.43
C ASN A 82 -7.93 -0.56 -11.93
N ALA A 83 -7.08 -1.37 -11.28
CA ALA A 83 -6.74 -1.17 -9.88
C ALA A 83 -6.09 0.20 -9.64
N TRP A 84 -5.15 0.62 -10.49
CA TRP A 84 -4.53 1.93 -10.42
C TRP A 84 -5.53 3.07 -10.62
N ARG A 85 -6.40 2.97 -11.62
CA ARG A 85 -7.48 3.95 -11.85
C ARG A 85 -8.41 4.06 -10.64
N ILE A 86 -8.77 2.93 -10.03
CA ILE A 86 -9.68 2.90 -8.88
C ILE A 86 -9.01 3.51 -7.66
N ILE A 87 -7.80 3.05 -7.30
CA ILE A 87 -7.13 3.44 -6.04
C ILE A 87 -6.81 4.93 -5.98
N THR A 88 -6.65 5.59 -7.14
CA THR A 88 -6.35 7.01 -7.29
C THR A 88 -7.59 7.92 -7.34
N LEU A 89 -8.82 7.36 -7.34
CA LEU A 89 -10.03 8.18 -7.29
C LEU A 89 -10.07 9.02 -6.01
N PRO A 90 -10.62 10.26 -6.05
CA PRO A 90 -10.79 11.08 -4.85
C PRO A 90 -11.97 10.59 -3.99
N ASN A 91 -12.36 11.34 -2.94
CA ASN A 91 -13.65 11.20 -2.22
C ASN A 91 -14.02 9.78 -1.77
N TRP A 92 -13.12 9.11 -1.04
CA TRP A 92 -13.42 7.83 -0.39
C TRP A 92 -14.17 8.04 0.93
N THR A 93 -14.99 7.07 1.32
CA THR A 93 -15.75 7.11 2.58
C THR A 93 -15.06 6.27 3.64
N VAL A 94 -14.72 6.84 4.78
CA VAL A 94 -14.11 6.10 5.90
C VAL A 94 -15.13 5.14 6.50
N GLU A 95 -14.83 3.85 6.49
CA GLU A 95 -15.67 2.79 7.06
C GLU A 95 -15.23 2.43 8.48
N LYS A 96 -13.91 2.37 8.73
CA LYS A 96 -13.36 1.98 10.02
C LYS A 96 -11.99 2.61 10.27
N ARG A 97 -11.75 3.00 11.53
CA ARG A 97 -10.43 3.37 12.05
C ARG A 97 -10.01 2.38 13.12
N GLY A 98 -8.86 1.74 12.93
CA GLY A 98 -8.26 0.82 13.89
C GLY A 98 -7.75 1.58 15.10
N THR A 99 -8.30 1.30 16.27
CA THR A 99 -7.98 2.01 17.52
C THR A 99 -6.58 1.71 18.07
N VAL A 100 -5.94 0.62 17.64
CA VAL A 100 -4.65 0.15 18.18
C VAL A 100 -3.46 0.52 17.30
N ARG A 101 -3.60 0.47 15.96
CA ARG A 101 -2.51 0.69 15.01
C ARG A 101 -2.73 1.86 14.05
N GLY A 102 -3.88 2.54 14.17
CA GLY A 102 -4.24 3.72 13.36
C GLY A 102 -4.74 3.41 11.95
N ASP A 103 -4.78 2.13 11.54
CA ASP A 103 -5.20 1.69 10.21
C ASP A 103 -6.57 2.26 9.82
N VAL A 104 -6.66 2.84 8.62
CA VAL A 104 -7.93 3.37 8.09
C VAL A 104 -8.39 2.50 6.93
N VAL A 105 -9.62 2.00 7.03
CA VAL A 105 -10.34 1.35 5.92
C VAL A 105 -11.32 2.33 5.34
N GLU A 106 -11.23 2.53 4.04
CA GLU A 106 -12.15 3.36 3.28
C GLU A 106 -12.84 2.54 2.19
N SER A 107 -14.00 3.01 1.75
CA SER A 107 -14.73 2.42 0.65
C SER A 107 -15.18 3.44 -0.39
N ARG A 108 -15.50 2.94 -1.58
CA ARG A 108 -16.12 3.71 -2.66
C ARG A 108 -16.98 2.80 -3.52
N LYS A 109 -18.10 3.31 -4.05
CA LYS A 109 -18.80 2.66 -5.16
C LYS A 109 -18.17 3.08 -6.47
N VAL A 110 -17.76 2.10 -7.26
CA VAL A 110 -17.14 2.26 -8.58
C VAL A 110 -18.03 1.58 -9.60
N GLU A 111 -18.38 2.31 -10.65
CA GLU A 111 -19.13 1.77 -11.78
C GLU A 111 -18.39 0.58 -12.41
N GLY A 112 -19.11 -0.53 -12.64
CA GLY A 112 -18.53 -1.78 -13.15
C GLY A 112 -17.84 -2.67 -12.10
N PHE A 113 -17.51 -2.14 -10.92
CA PHE A 113 -16.79 -2.89 -9.87
C PHE A 113 -17.54 -2.97 -8.53
N GLY A 114 -18.66 -2.27 -8.39
CA GLY A 114 -19.46 -2.26 -7.16
C GLY A 114 -18.79 -1.49 -6.02
N LYS A 115 -19.01 -1.93 -4.78
CA LYS A 115 -18.38 -1.31 -3.60
C LYS A 115 -17.00 -1.92 -3.38
N VAL A 116 -15.97 -1.09 -3.52
CA VAL A 116 -14.56 -1.46 -3.31
C VAL A 116 -14.04 -0.87 -2.02
N TYR A 117 -12.99 -1.46 -1.47
CA TYR A 117 -12.36 -1.05 -0.21
C TYR A 117 -10.86 -0.86 -0.41
N ARG A 118 -10.26 0.05 0.35
CA ARG A 118 -8.81 0.22 0.42
C ARG A 118 -8.37 0.46 1.86
N PHE A 119 -7.12 0.08 2.14
CA PHE A 119 -6.37 0.68 3.23
C PHE A 119 -5.68 1.93 2.71
N THR A 120 -5.79 3.03 3.42
CA THR A 120 -5.12 4.28 3.04
C THR A 120 -3.79 4.44 3.72
N GLU A 121 -3.80 4.49 5.06
CA GLU A 121 -2.68 5.00 5.84
C GLU A 121 -2.65 4.36 7.24
N ILE A 122 -1.47 4.32 7.86
CA ILE A 122 -1.28 3.97 9.27
C ILE A 122 -1.78 5.11 10.18
N GLY A 123 -1.77 6.34 9.65
CA GLY A 123 -2.26 7.56 10.31
C GLY A 123 -2.12 8.75 9.36
N ASP A 124 -2.59 9.93 9.72
CA ASP A 124 -2.63 11.10 8.84
C ASP A 124 -1.27 11.42 8.18
N GLY A 125 -1.23 11.26 6.85
CA GLY A 125 -0.04 11.44 6.02
C GLY A 125 1.04 10.37 6.23
N VAL A 126 0.76 9.29 6.96
CA VAL A 126 1.72 8.23 7.32
C VAL A 126 1.37 6.93 6.59
N ASP A 127 2.29 6.44 5.76
CA ASP A 127 2.13 5.21 4.98
C ASP A 127 3.37 4.31 5.02
N LEU A 128 3.22 3.07 4.55
CA LEU A 128 4.32 2.19 4.20
C LEU A 128 4.45 2.13 2.69
N SER A 129 5.66 2.36 2.19
CA SER A 129 5.99 2.18 0.77
C SER A 129 7.01 1.05 0.60
N TYR A 130 6.72 0.15 -0.33
CA TYR A 130 7.68 -0.79 -0.87
C TYR A 130 8.25 -0.20 -2.17
N GLN A 131 9.54 0.08 -2.19
CA GLN A 131 10.20 0.71 -3.32
C GLN A 131 11.31 -0.19 -3.83
N VAL A 132 11.36 -0.37 -5.15
CA VAL A 132 12.46 -1.05 -5.83
C VAL A 132 13.19 -0.03 -6.68
N THR A 133 14.48 0.11 -6.46
CA THR A 133 15.33 1.00 -7.26
C THR A 133 16.02 0.21 -8.34
N ALA A 134 16.10 0.78 -9.53
CA ALA A 134 17.03 0.30 -10.54
C ALA A 134 18.48 0.40 -10.02
N GLY A 135 19.39 -0.31 -10.68
CA GLY A 135 20.82 -0.11 -10.43
C GLY A 135 21.22 1.35 -10.70
N GLY A 136 22.13 1.88 -9.89
CA GLY A 136 22.52 3.28 -9.88
C GLY A 136 24.02 3.49 -10.08
N GLY A 137 24.42 4.75 -10.29
CA GLY A 137 25.83 5.12 -10.37
C GLY A 137 26.58 4.41 -11.50
N ARG A 138 25.97 4.29 -12.68
CA ARG A 138 26.55 3.59 -13.86
C ARG A 138 26.90 2.13 -13.59
N GLY A 139 26.08 1.44 -12.78
CA GLY A 139 26.24 0.01 -12.48
C GLY A 139 27.05 -0.29 -11.21
N ILE A 140 27.50 0.74 -10.50
CA ILE A 140 28.17 0.59 -9.19
C ILE A 140 27.18 0.10 -8.12
N ILE A 141 25.94 0.61 -8.15
CA ILE A 141 24.88 0.22 -7.23
C ILE A 141 24.01 -0.81 -7.93
N THR A 142 23.85 -2.00 -7.35
CA THR A 142 22.90 -3.01 -7.82
C THR A 142 21.46 -2.60 -7.49
N PRO A 143 20.45 -3.15 -8.19
CA PRO A 143 19.06 -2.98 -7.80
C PRO A 143 18.84 -3.33 -6.32
N CYS A 144 18.05 -2.51 -5.63
CA CYS A 144 17.79 -2.64 -4.20
C CYS A 144 16.30 -2.48 -3.93
N ASP A 145 15.80 -3.15 -2.89
CA ASP A 145 14.47 -2.85 -2.34
C ASP A 145 14.55 -2.15 -1.00
N PHE A 146 13.47 -1.44 -0.71
CA PHE A 146 13.28 -0.67 0.51
C PHE A 146 11.85 -0.85 1.00
N VAL A 147 11.69 -1.07 2.30
CA VAL A 147 10.41 -0.92 3.01
C VAL A 147 10.55 0.34 3.85
N ILE A 148 9.78 1.39 3.51
CA ILE A 148 9.93 2.73 4.06
C ILE A 148 8.63 3.14 4.75
N LEU A 149 8.71 3.45 6.04
CA LEU A 149 7.67 4.21 6.74
C LEU A 149 7.83 5.68 6.34
N ARG A 150 6.83 6.21 5.67
CA ARG A 150 6.83 7.55 5.10
C ARG A 150 5.84 8.42 5.83
N ARG A 151 6.20 9.69 6.02
CA ARG A 151 5.31 10.75 6.48
C ARG A 151 5.32 11.90 5.48
N THR A 152 4.15 12.26 5.00
CA THR A 152 3.89 13.48 4.24
C THR A 152 3.24 14.52 5.15
N ALA A 153 3.67 15.77 5.04
CA ALA A 153 3.12 16.85 5.87
C ALA A 153 3.33 18.23 5.24
N LEU A 154 2.44 19.14 5.61
CA LEU A 154 2.59 20.57 5.47
C LEU A 154 3.46 21.09 6.63
N LEU A 155 4.44 21.95 6.34
CA LEU A 155 5.39 22.46 7.34
C LEU A 155 5.34 23.99 7.45
N SER A 156 5.42 24.50 8.68
CA SER A 156 5.76 25.89 8.98
C SER A 156 7.22 26.19 8.65
N ARG A 157 7.60 27.47 8.74
CA ARG A 157 9.00 27.89 8.53
C ARG A 157 9.98 27.29 9.55
N GLU A 158 9.49 26.98 10.73
CA GLU A 158 10.22 26.34 11.83
C GLU A 158 10.22 24.81 11.74
N GLY A 159 9.63 24.24 10.68
CA GLY A 159 9.56 22.80 10.46
C GLY A 159 8.51 22.07 11.31
N ARG A 160 7.50 22.80 11.84
CA ARG A 160 6.38 22.19 12.56
C ARG A 160 5.27 21.80 11.59
N VAL A 161 4.57 20.70 11.87
CA VAL A 161 3.40 20.31 11.09
C VAL A 161 2.28 21.32 11.30
N VAL A 162 1.63 21.73 10.21
CA VAL A 162 0.51 22.67 10.18
C VAL A 162 -0.61 22.12 9.32
N ASP A 163 -1.84 22.59 9.50
CA ASP A 163 -2.98 22.13 8.71
C ASP A 163 -3.28 23.07 7.52
N ASP A 164 -2.82 24.31 7.58
CA ASP A 164 -3.00 25.34 6.55
C ASP A 164 -1.78 26.26 6.42
N ASN A 165 -1.77 27.06 5.35
CA ASN A 165 -0.74 28.06 5.04
C ASN A 165 0.72 27.56 5.19
N PRO A 166 1.11 26.46 4.50
CA PRO A 166 2.44 25.89 4.63
C PRO A 166 3.54 26.83 4.12
N HIS A 167 4.67 26.82 4.82
CA HIS A 167 5.94 27.31 4.26
C HIS A 167 6.53 26.33 3.23
N GLY A 168 6.27 25.05 3.41
CA GLY A 168 6.72 24.00 2.50
C GLY A 168 6.00 22.67 2.77
N TYR A 169 6.32 21.70 1.93
CA TYR A 169 5.76 20.35 1.91
C TYR A 169 6.91 19.37 2.07
N ILE A 170 6.73 18.35 2.91
CA ILE A 170 7.74 17.31 3.09
C ILE A 170 7.13 15.94 2.83
N SER A 171 7.92 15.06 2.23
CA SER A 171 7.73 13.62 2.23
C SER A 171 9.01 13.02 2.82
N SER A 172 8.97 12.71 4.12
CA SER A 172 10.10 12.12 4.87
C SER A 172 9.92 10.63 5.02
N GLY A 173 11.01 9.87 5.10
CA GLY A 173 10.94 8.42 5.29
C GLY A 173 12.15 7.81 5.98
N VAL A 174 11.89 6.70 6.64
CA VAL A 174 12.89 5.83 7.28
C VAL A 174 12.56 4.37 6.97
N SER A 175 13.59 3.55 6.78
CA SER A 175 13.40 2.12 6.56
C SER A 175 13.01 1.41 7.84
N VAL A 176 11.94 0.61 7.77
CA VAL A 176 11.40 -0.15 8.89
C VAL A 176 11.30 -1.64 8.54
N GLN A 177 11.20 -2.48 9.56
CA GLN A 177 10.89 -3.90 9.37
C GLN A 177 9.38 -4.10 9.52
N VAL A 178 8.78 -4.80 8.56
CA VAL A 178 7.34 -5.09 8.54
C VAL A 178 7.16 -6.60 8.44
N PRO A 179 6.42 -7.24 9.37
CA PRO A 179 6.07 -8.65 9.25
C PRO A 179 5.40 -8.95 7.90
N GLY A 180 5.80 -10.05 7.25
CA GLY A 180 5.31 -10.41 5.91
C GLY A 180 6.10 -9.82 4.74
N TYR A 181 7.05 -8.90 4.98
CA TYR A 181 7.93 -8.31 3.95
C TYR A 181 9.43 -8.55 4.24
N PRO A 182 9.87 -9.82 4.37
CA PRO A 182 11.27 -10.13 4.66
C PRO A 182 12.21 -9.72 3.51
N PRO A 183 13.52 -9.55 3.77
CA PRO A 183 14.53 -9.42 2.71
C PRO A 183 14.50 -10.61 1.76
N LEU A 184 14.58 -10.35 0.46
CA LEU A 184 14.69 -11.39 -0.57
C LEU A 184 16.16 -11.75 -0.80
N LYS A 185 16.43 -13.01 -1.12
CA LYS A 185 17.81 -13.50 -1.33
C LYS A 185 18.48 -12.86 -2.54
N GLU A 186 17.70 -12.56 -3.58
CA GLU A 186 18.19 -12.10 -4.88
C GLU A 186 18.35 -10.58 -4.98
N MET A 187 17.93 -9.84 -3.96
CA MET A 187 17.93 -8.37 -3.98
C MET A 187 18.44 -7.79 -2.67
N VAL A 188 19.24 -6.74 -2.78
CA VAL A 188 19.80 -6.06 -1.63
C VAL A 188 18.71 -5.24 -0.94
N ARG A 189 18.41 -5.56 0.32
CA ARG A 189 17.53 -4.74 1.18
C ARG A 189 18.28 -3.53 1.68
N GLY A 190 18.14 -2.43 0.94
CA GLY A 190 18.66 -1.12 1.34
C GLY A 190 17.99 -0.60 2.61
N HIS A 191 18.67 0.30 3.30
CA HIS A 191 18.20 0.86 4.56
C HIS A 191 18.38 2.39 4.59
N ASN A 192 17.27 3.10 4.43
CA ASN A 192 17.23 4.54 4.61
C ASN A 192 17.20 4.87 6.10
N LYS A 193 18.26 5.51 6.61
CA LYS A 193 18.34 5.96 8.01
C LYS A 193 17.46 7.19 8.24
N VAL A 194 17.55 8.14 7.31
CA VAL A 194 16.70 9.32 7.23
C VAL A 194 16.77 9.86 5.81
N GLY A 195 15.64 10.30 5.28
CA GLY A 195 15.61 10.99 4.00
C GLY A 195 14.32 11.74 3.83
N CYS A 196 14.33 12.73 2.95
CA CYS A 196 13.11 13.41 2.57
C CYS A 196 13.21 14.04 1.18
N TRP A 197 12.04 14.20 0.58
CA TRP A 197 11.81 15.23 -0.42
C TRP A 197 11.14 16.40 0.26
N TYR A 198 11.72 17.58 0.09
CA TYR A 198 11.17 18.83 0.58
C TYR A 198 10.90 19.75 -0.60
N LEU A 199 9.68 20.29 -0.66
CA LEU A 199 9.25 21.24 -1.66
C LEU A 199 8.82 22.54 -1.00
N GLN A 200 9.30 23.66 -1.51
CA GLN A 200 8.90 24.98 -1.04
C GLN A 200 8.47 25.84 -2.24
N PRO A 201 7.21 26.31 -2.27
CA PRO A 201 6.77 27.30 -3.24
C PRO A 201 7.56 28.61 -3.07
N ARG A 202 7.93 29.23 -4.19
CA ARG A 202 8.64 30.51 -4.22
C ARG A 202 8.15 31.33 -5.39
N THR A 203 7.73 32.56 -5.12
CA THR A 203 7.54 33.55 -6.16
C THR A 203 8.86 34.30 -6.35
N VAL A 204 9.42 34.26 -7.55
CA VAL A 204 10.70 34.89 -7.87
C VAL A 204 10.54 35.91 -8.97
N GLN A 205 11.31 37.00 -8.88
CA GLN A 205 11.44 37.96 -9.97
C GLN A 205 12.69 37.61 -10.78
N THR A 206 12.49 37.30 -12.05
CA THR A 206 13.57 37.03 -12.99
C THR A 206 14.37 38.30 -13.29
N PRO A 207 15.62 38.20 -13.79
CA PRO A 207 16.41 39.37 -14.19
C PRO A 207 15.72 40.29 -15.21
N GLY A 208 14.78 39.75 -16.00
CA GLY A 208 13.94 40.52 -16.94
C GLY A 208 12.70 41.17 -16.32
N GLY A 209 12.57 41.18 -14.99
CA GLY A 209 11.47 41.80 -14.26
C GLY A 209 10.19 40.95 -14.19
N LYS A 210 10.11 39.83 -14.92
CA LYS A 210 8.96 38.91 -14.90
C LYS A 210 8.88 38.19 -13.55
N ILE A 211 7.69 38.18 -12.96
CA ILE A 211 7.36 37.42 -11.75
C ILE A 211 6.94 36.00 -12.17
N GLU A 212 7.54 34.99 -11.56
CA GLU A 212 7.26 33.58 -11.83
C GLU A 212 7.13 32.78 -10.53
N ASP A 213 6.20 31.84 -10.50
CA ASP A 213 6.12 30.85 -9.44
C ASP A 213 7.05 29.67 -9.76
N GLN A 214 7.88 29.35 -8.79
CA GLN A 214 8.86 28.28 -8.82
C GLN A 214 8.74 27.43 -7.56
N ALA A 215 9.36 26.25 -7.58
CA ALA A 215 9.49 25.40 -6.41
C ALA A 215 10.97 25.13 -6.13
N LEU A 216 11.39 25.38 -4.89
CA LEU A 216 12.63 24.81 -4.39
C LEU A 216 12.36 23.33 -4.08
N PHE A 217 13.08 22.43 -4.76
CA PHE A 217 13.09 21.01 -4.47
C PHE A 217 14.42 20.63 -3.81
N GLN A 218 14.35 19.98 -2.64
CA GLN A 218 15.52 19.44 -1.94
C GLN A 218 15.31 17.96 -1.67
N TRP A 219 16.33 17.16 -1.95
CA TRP A 219 16.37 15.76 -1.59
C TRP A 219 17.47 15.53 -0.55
N LEU A 220 17.07 15.16 0.67
CA LEU A 220 17.96 14.63 1.69
C LEU A 220 17.97 13.11 1.58
N MET A 221 19.16 12.52 1.46
CA MET A 221 19.33 11.07 1.35
C MET A 221 20.42 10.60 2.32
N CYS A 222 20.05 9.73 3.27
CA CYS A 222 20.98 8.97 4.10
C CYS A 222 20.62 7.49 3.99
N CYS A 223 21.34 6.78 3.11
CA CYS A 223 21.06 5.40 2.74
C CYS A 223 22.27 4.50 3.03
N ASP A 224 22.01 3.34 3.61
CA ASP A 224 22.93 2.23 3.76
C ASP A 224 22.50 1.11 2.80
N LEU A 225 23.29 0.90 1.74
CA LEU A 225 23.04 -0.15 0.76
C LEU A 225 23.55 -1.52 1.20
N LYS A 226 24.14 -1.63 2.40
CA LYS A 226 24.75 -2.86 2.94
C LYS A 226 25.87 -3.42 2.04
N GLY A 227 26.75 -4.23 2.64
CA GLY A 227 27.87 -4.83 1.93
C GLY A 227 29.20 -4.09 2.13
N LYS A 228 30.19 -4.41 1.28
CA LYS A 228 31.60 -4.01 1.45
C LYS A 228 32.05 -2.96 0.42
N ILE A 229 31.15 -2.09 -0.02
CA ILE A 229 31.47 -1.03 -1.00
C ILE A 229 32.20 0.11 -0.26
N PRO A 230 33.38 0.56 -0.72
CA PRO A 230 34.08 1.69 -0.11
C PRO A 230 33.24 2.98 -0.16
N GLN A 231 33.29 3.79 0.90
CA GLN A 231 32.47 5.00 1.02
C GLN A 231 32.65 5.98 -0.15
N PHE A 232 33.89 6.22 -0.60
CA PHE A 232 34.14 7.14 -1.72
C PHE A 232 33.48 6.69 -3.04
N VAL A 233 33.30 5.37 -3.23
CA VAL A 233 32.60 4.80 -4.39
C VAL A 233 31.09 5.04 -4.26
N LEU A 234 30.55 4.85 -3.05
CA LEU A 234 29.15 5.14 -2.75
C LEU A 234 28.84 6.63 -2.92
N ASP A 235 29.72 7.53 -2.48
CA ASP A 235 29.52 8.98 -2.58
C ASP A 235 29.36 9.44 -4.04
N VAL A 236 30.23 8.94 -4.94
CA VAL A 236 30.15 9.23 -6.38
C VAL A 236 28.86 8.66 -6.98
N ALA A 237 28.51 7.42 -6.61
CA ALA A 237 27.31 6.76 -7.13
C ALA A 237 26.03 7.47 -6.67
N PHE A 238 25.93 7.84 -5.39
CA PHE A 238 24.81 8.58 -4.83
C PHE A 238 24.65 9.96 -5.47
N ALA A 239 25.75 10.72 -5.62
CA ALA A 239 25.69 12.02 -6.30
C ALA A 239 25.18 11.88 -7.74
N THR A 240 25.64 10.84 -8.46
CA THR A 240 25.17 10.54 -9.82
C THR A 240 23.67 10.24 -9.84
N VAL A 241 23.19 9.37 -8.95
CA VAL A 241 21.75 9.03 -8.84
C VAL A 241 20.91 10.26 -8.52
N MET A 242 21.38 11.15 -7.64
CA MET A 242 20.66 12.38 -7.30
C MET A 242 20.57 13.34 -8.50
N LEU A 243 21.62 13.43 -9.32
CA LEU A 243 21.62 14.22 -10.55
C LEU A 243 20.68 13.64 -11.60
N ASP A 244 20.70 12.32 -11.80
CA ASP A 244 19.81 11.64 -12.73
C ASP A 244 18.34 11.83 -12.32
N TYR A 245 18.05 11.69 -11.02
CA TYR A 245 16.71 11.88 -10.47
C TYR A 245 16.15 13.27 -10.77
N ILE A 246 16.91 14.34 -10.53
CA ILE A 246 16.40 15.70 -10.76
C ILE A 246 16.19 15.99 -12.26
N VAL A 247 16.95 15.37 -13.16
CA VAL A 247 16.70 15.44 -14.60
C VAL A 247 15.33 14.84 -14.93
N HIS A 248 15.02 13.66 -14.39
CA HIS A 248 13.73 13.00 -14.60
C HIS A 248 12.55 13.78 -13.98
N VAL A 249 12.72 14.34 -12.78
CA VAL A 249 11.71 15.22 -12.16
C VAL A 249 11.42 16.42 -13.04
N ARG A 250 12.45 17.12 -13.52
CA ARG A 250 12.27 18.29 -14.40
C ARG A 250 11.55 17.93 -15.70
N LYS A 251 11.91 16.79 -16.29
CA LYS A 251 11.25 16.28 -17.50
C LYS A 251 9.77 16.00 -17.23
N PHE A 252 9.46 15.26 -16.16
CA PHE A 252 8.09 14.94 -15.79
C PHE A 252 7.24 16.21 -15.58
N VAL A 253 7.76 17.20 -14.83
CA VAL A 253 7.06 18.46 -14.58
C VAL A 253 6.81 19.24 -15.87
N ALA A 254 7.80 19.32 -16.77
CA ALA A 254 7.64 19.99 -18.06
C ALA A 254 6.57 19.31 -18.94
N GLU A 255 6.56 17.99 -18.97
CA GLU A 255 5.58 17.21 -19.72
C GLU A 255 4.17 17.28 -19.11
N ALA A 256 4.04 17.20 -17.78
CA ALA A 256 2.76 17.34 -17.09
C ALA A 256 2.14 18.73 -17.34
N LYS A 257 2.96 19.79 -17.32
CA LYS A 257 2.53 21.15 -17.68
C LYS A 257 2.06 21.23 -19.14
N ALA A 258 2.75 20.57 -20.06
CA ALA A 258 2.36 20.55 -21.47
C ALA A 258 1.03 19.79 -21.70
N ARG A 259 0.71 18.80 -20.86
CA ARG A 259 -0.56 18.05 -20.89
C ARG A 259 -1.71 18.74 -20.15
N ALA A 260 -1.48 19.86 -19.48
CA ALA A 260 -2.45 20.55 -18.63
C ALA A 260 -3.08 19.64 -17.55
N GLU A 261 -2.29 18.69 -17.01
CA GLU A 261 -2.73 17.77 -15.96
C GLU A 261 -2.78 18.42 -14.57
N PHE A 262 -2.22 19.62 -14.41
CA PHE A 262 -2.19 20.42 -13.19
C PHE A 262 -2.11 21.91 -13.51
#